data_AF-A0A3M1HVJ1-F1
#
_entry.id   AF-A0A3M1HVJ1-F1
#
_cell.length_a   1.000
_cell.length_b   1.000
_cell.length_c   1.000
_cell.angle_alpha   90.00
_cell.angle_beta   90.00
_cell.angle_gamma   90.00
#
_symmetry.space_group_name_H-M   'P 1'
#
loop_
_entity.id
_entity.type
_entity.pdbx_description
1 polymer ?
#
loop_
_entity_poly.entity_id
_entity_poly.type
_entity_poly.pdbx_seq_one_letter_code
_entity_poly.pdbx_strand_id
1 'polypeptide(L)'
;DYSTFLQTLERKKTEAMEILHKKTAIQNQLASLKASLKSLEMQKERLDERIQEAKSKEQELLYLRDQREKELKEVEDEFGLLQEEEKMLVKEIEKNEEEEALLAKEYGEDQGRLARLESRLEVLSQLSLDEMEEGQALLLEAKEKGELEGIFEPLIHLIQADLEYAQAIEACLDRFLYGLVVKDLKTARLCRDYLQKKESEGVLLLPVEISMASASKLPKGVLSPLEVIEFEPFLEPLLSNLFLGFGLVDNLDRAYDLLSQSKCHFVTRRGELLYSSGILKAVSGKGDHKKSKLAQISEMVEIKREYEGLKEKVEKNEKKLKRLRELLHQHRSHLQETKREISERQMELVRLRSAYQQILEKVDDQKNIQDSYEVEWEEAQQDVLAAEKKIKELESQLESLEKEGEK
;
A
#
# COMPACT_ATOMS: atom_id res chain seq x y z
N ASP A 1 135.72 30.19 -1.28
CA ASP A 1 134.49 30.87 -0.82
C ASP A 1 133.72 30.02 0.18
N TYR A 2 134.03 30.18 1.47
CA TYR A 2 133.31 29.53 2.57
C TYR A 2 131.95 30.20 2.85
N SER A 3 131.85 31.49 2.50
CA SER A 3 130.64 32.32 2.62
C SER A 3 129.52 31.91 1.63
N THR A 4 129.85 31.52 0.40
CA THR A 4 128.84 31.05 -0.59
C THR A 4 128.34 29.64 -0.29
N PHE A 5 129.17 28.78 0.33
CA PHE A 5 128.77 27.46 0.81
C PHE A 5 127.85 27.54 2.04
N LEU A 6 128.13 28.43 2.99
CA LEU A 6 127.24 28.69 4.15
C LEU A 6 125.90 29.31 3.72
N GLN A 7 125.90 30.25 2.76
CA GLN A 7 124.66 30.80 2.21
C GLN A 7 123.83 29.77 1.43
N THR A 8 124.44 28.85 0.70
CA THR A 8 123.72 27.77 0.01
C THR A 8 123.19 26.71 0.99
N LEU A 9 123.92 26.43 2.07
CA LEU A 9 123.46 25.56 3.16
C LEU A 9 122.27 26.18 3.93
N GLU A 10 122.35 27.47 4.25
CA GLU A 10 121.25 28.21 4.88
C GLU A 10 120.03 28.28 3.97
N ARG A 11 120.22 28.53 2.66
CA ARG A 11 119.12 28.55 1.67
C ARG A 11 118.44 27.18 1.51
N LYS A 12 119.22 26.10 1.44
CA LYS A 12 118.66 24.72 1.42
C LYS A 12 117.96 24.36 2.73
N LYS A 13 118.45 24.86 3.87
CA LYS A 13 117.83 24.66 5.19
C LYS A 13 116.51 25.45 5.30
N THR A 14 116.44 26.66 4.78
CA THR A 14 115.19 27.44 4.72
C THR A 14 114.19 26.83 3.73
N GLU A 15 114.63 26.40 2.55
CA GLU A 15 113.80 25.68 1.57
C GLU A 15 113.25 24.37 2.17
N ALA A 16 114.08 23.59 2.87
CA ALA A 16 113.65 22.38 3.56
C ALA A 16 112.68 22.66 4.73
N MET A 17 112.89 23.73 5.52
CA MET A 17 111.92 24.12 6.55
C MET A 17 110.60 24.61 5.97
N GLU A 18 110.61 25.34 4.85
CA GLU A 18 109.39 25.76 4.15
C GLU A 18 108.62 24.56 3.58
N ILE A 19 109.30 23.58 2.99
CA ILE A 19 108.69 22.33 2.53
C ILE A 19 108.11 21.55 3.74
N LEU A 20 108.83 21.51 4.87
CA LEU A 20 108.36 20.86 6.09
C LEU A 20 107.12 21.57 6.68
N HIS A 21 107.09 22.91 6.69
CA HIS A 21 105.93 23.70 7.12
C HIS A 21 104.74 23.54 6.19
N LYS A 22 104.95 23.53 4.86
CA LYS A 22 103.90 23.24 3.88
C LYS A 22 103.37 21.81 4.03
N LYS A 23 104.25 20.83 4.23
CA LYS A 23 103.89 19.43 4.48
C LYS A 23 103.05 19.27 5.74
N THR A 24 103.49 19.84 6.86
CA THR A 24 102.74 19.79 8.13
C THR A 24 101.41 20.54 8.05
N ALA A 25 101.34 21.67 7.33
CA ALA A 25 100.08 22.37 7.07
C ALA A 25 99.11 21.52 6.24
N ILE A 26 99.57 20.91 5.15
CA ILE A 26 98.75 20.02 4.31
C ILE A 26 98.34 18.75 5.09
N GLN A 27 99.24 18.17 5.90
CA GLN A 27 98.92 17.01 6.76
C GLN A 27 97.84 17.35 7.81
N ASN A 28 97.92 18.52 8.43
CA ASN A 28 96.89 18.99 9.37
C ASN A 28 95.55 19.26 8.66
N GLN A 29 95.59 19.86 7.46
CA GLN A 29 94.40 20.04 6.62
C GLN A 29 93.78 18.69 6.23
N LEU A 30 94.59 17.71 5.83
CA LEU A 30 94.14 16.35 5.52
C LEU A 30 93.54 15.64 6.73
N ALA A 31 94.17 15.75 7.90
CA ALA A 31 93.63 15.19 9.14
C ALA A 31 92.26 15.82 9.49
N SER A 32 92.13 17.14 9.35
CA SER A 32 90.87 17.85 9.59
C SER A 32 89.79 17.47 8.58
N LEU A 33 90.12 17.38 7.29
CA LEU A 33 89.18 16.98 6.24
C LEU A 33 88.77 15.51 6.35
N LYS A 34 89.67 14.60 6.73
CA LYS A 34 89.35 13.20 6.99
C LYS A 34 88.42 13.05 8.21
N ALA A 35 88.61 13.86 9.25
CA ALA A 35 87.69 13.91 10.38
C ALA A 35 86.31 14.46 9.98
N SER A 36 86.27 15.53 9.18
CA SER A 36 85.01 16.08 8.64
C SER A 36 84.30 15.09 7.71
N LEU A 37 85.03 14.40 6.84
CA LEU A 37 84.48 13.35 5.97
C LEU A 37 83.83 12.25 6.80
N LYS A 38 84.52 11.73 7.82
CA LYS A 38 83.96 10.72 8.72
C LYS A 38 82.72 11.21 9.47
N SER A 39 82.66 12.50 9.81
CA SER A 39 81.47 13.11 10.41
C SER A 39 80.31 13.19 9.41
N LEU A 40 80.57 13.58 8.17
CA LEU A 40 79.57 13.66 7.10
C LEU A 40 79.05 12.27 6.71
N GLU A 41 79.92 11.26 6.63
CA GLU A 41 79.54 9.86 6.41
C GLU A 41 78.62 9.35 7.52
N MET A 42 78.94 9.66 8.79
CA MET A 42 78.08 9.28 9.93
C MET A 42 76.75 10.04 9.92
N GLN A 43 76.73 11.30 9.48
CA GLN A 43 75.47 12.05 9.29
C GLN A 43 74.62 11.42 8.18
N LYS A 44 75.23 11.01 7.07
CA LYS A 44 74.56 10.34 5.96
C LYS A 44 73.94 9.00 6.37
N GLU A 45 74.69 8.16 7.10
CA GLU A 45 74.15 6.89 7.62
C GLU A 45 72.93 7.11 8.53
N ARG A 46 72.96 8.12 9.40
CA ARG A 46 71.80 8.49 10.24
C ARG A 46 70.62 8.98 9.42
N LEU A 47 70.86 9.72 8.33
CA LEU A 47 69.80 10.17 7.42
C LEU A 47 69.21 8.98 6.66
N ASP A 48 70.02 8.01 6.21
CA ASP A 48 69.53 6.78 5.59
C ASP A 48 68.61 5.99 6.53
N GLU A 49 69.01 5.82 7.79
CA GLU A 49 68.16 5.17 8.82
C GLU A 49 66.82 5.92 8.99
N ARG A 50 66.86 7.26 9.09
CA ARG A 50 65.66 8.09 9.20
C ARG A 50 64.75 8.01 7.98
N ILE A 51 65.31 7.97 6.77
CA ILE A 51 64.56 7.80 5.52
C ILE A 51 63.88 6.43 5.50
N GLN A 52 64.56 5.37 5.92
CA GLN A 52 63.97 4.03 5.99
C GLN A 52 62.84 3.96 7.04
N GLU A 53 63.04 4.55 8.22
CA GLU A 53 61.99 4.68 9.23
C GLU A 53 60.81 5.54 8.75
N ALA A 54 61.06 6.58 7.96
CA ALA A 54 60.03 7.42 7.41
C ALA A 54 59.20 6.68 6.35
N LYS A 55 59.86 5.89 5.48
CA LYS A 55 59.25 5.04 4.46
C LYS A 55 58.40 3.93 5.06
N SER A 56 58.86 3.28 6.13
CA SER A 56 58.05 2.25 6.80
C SER A 56 56.78 2.83 7.42
N LYS A 57 56.89 3.98 8.09
CA LYS A 57 55.73 4.72 8.62
C LYS A 57 54.77 5.18 7.53
N GLU A 58 55.28 5.66 6.40
CA GLU A 58 54.43 6.02 5.25
C GLU A 58 53.64 4.80 4.75
N GLN A 59 54.28 3.65 4.58
CA GLN A 59 53.61 2.41 4.16
C GLN A 59 52.53 1.95 5.16
N GLU A 60 52.78 2.05 6.47
CA GLU A 60 51.79 1.75 7.51
C GLU A 60 50.58 2.69 7.41
N LEU A 61 50.80 3.99 7.22
CA LEU A 61 49.74 4.99 7.06
C LEU A 61 48.95 4.80 5.77
N LEU A 62 49.63 4.45 4.66
CA LEU A 62 48.98 4.13 3.38
C LEU A 62 48.10 2.89 3.49
N TYR A 63 48.55 1.86 4.19
CA TYR A 63 47.75 0.67 4.46
C TYR A 63 46.50 1.01 5.29
N LEU A 64 46.65 1.82 6.35
CA LEU A 64 45.54 2.27 7.17
C LEU A 64 44.55 3.14 6.38
N ARG A 65 45.05 4.01 5.49
CA ARG A 65 44.23 4.80 4.56
C ARG A 65 43.36 3.87 3.70
N ASP A 66 43.95 2.86 3.09
CA ASP A 66 43.24 1.95 2.19
C ASP A 66 42.16 1.13 2.92
N GLN A 67 42.42 0.73 4.16
CA GLN A 67 41.41 0.10 5.01
C GLN A 67 40.24 1.04 5.27
N ARG A 68 40.51 2.30 5.68
CA ARG A 68 39.46 3.28 5.96
C ARG A 68 38.69 3.71 4.71
N GLU A 69 39.33 3.75 3.56
CA GLU A 69 38.65 4.04 2.29
C GLU A 69 37.64 2.94 1.94
N LYS A 70 37.99 1.66 2.17
CA LYS A 70 37.06 0.55 1.96
C LYS A 70 35.89 0.59 2.92
N GLU A 71 36.15 0.78 4.21
CA GLU A 71 35.11 0.95 5.23
C GLU A 71 34.17 2.12 4.87
N LEU A 72 34.72 3.25 4.42
CA LEU A 72 33.92 4.40 4.00
C LEU A 72 33.00 4.04 2.83
N LYS A 73 33.52 3.36 1.79
CA LYS A 73 32.74 2.95 0.62
C LYS A 73 31.62 1.99 0.98
N GLU A 74 31.90 0.99 1.81
CA GLU A 74 30.88 0.03 2.27
C GLU A 74 29.72 0.72 2.99
N VAL A 75 30.02 1.65 3.90
CA VAL A 75 28.98 2.41 4.61
C VAL A 75 28.27 3.41 3.68
N GLU A 76 28.97 4.00 2.70
CA GLU A 76 28.35 4.89 1.69
C GLU A 76 27.34 4.12 0.82
N ASP A 77 27.66 2.89 0.42
CA ASP A 77 26.78 2.02 -0.35
C ASP A 77 25.55 1.58 0.47
N GLU A 78 25.75 1.15 1.73
CA GLU A 78 24.65 0.80 2.65
C GLU A 78 23.71 1.98 2.90
N PHE A 79 24.28 3.18 3.09
CA PHE A 79 23.50 4.41 3.23
C PHE A 79 22.69 4.74 1.97
N GLY A 80 23.28 4.54 0.78
CA GLY A 80 22.60 4.72 -0.50
C GLY A 80 21.38 3.80 -0.65
N LEU A 81 21.53 2.52 -0.30
CA LEU A 81 20.44 1.53 -0.34
C LEU A 81 19.29 1.91 0.61
N LEU A 82 19.62 2.33 1.85
CA LEU A 82 18.61 2.77 2.81
C LEU A 82 17.84 4.01 2.32
N GLN A 83 18.51 4.95 1.65
CA GLN A 83 17.85 6.13 1.06
C GLN A 83 16.93 5.76 -0.10
N GLU A 84 17.28 4.75 -0.90
CA GLU A 84 16.40 4.23 -1.95
C GLU A 84 15.18 3.54 -1.35
N GLU A 85 15.37 2.73 -0.31
CA GLU A 85 14.30 2.08 0.44
C GLU A 85 13.34 3.12 1.06
N GLU A 86 13.85 4.17 1.71
CA GLU A 86 13.02 5.27 2.24
C GLU A 86 12.13 5.89 1.16
N LYS A 87 12.70 6.19 -0.02
CA LYS A 87 11.94 6.78 -1.14
C LYS A 87 10.85 5.85 -1.66
N MET A 88 11.13 4.54 -1.69
CA MET A 88 10.14 3.54 -2.13
C MET A 88 9.01 3.44 -1.11
N LEU A 89 9.33 3.36 0.18
CA LEU A 89 8.33 3.31 1.26
C LEU A 89 7.44 4.55 1.30
N VAL A 90 8.01 5.74 1.12
CA VAL A 90 7.22 6.98 1.07
C VAL A 90 6.20 6.94 -0.07
N LYS A 91 6.61 6.51 -1.28
CA LYS A 91 5.70 6.37 -2.42
C LYS A 91 4.61 5.32 -2.19
N GLU A 92 4.97 4.19 -1.57
CA GLU A 92 4.00 3.14 -1.24
C GLU A 92 2.99 3.61 -0.20
N ILE A 93 3.43 4.36 0.81
CA ILE A 93 2.56 4.97 1.81
C ILE A 93 1.61 5.97 1.16
N GLU A 94 2.11 6.90 0.35
CA GLU A 94 1.28 7.90 -0.34
C GLU A 94 0.20 7.24 -1.20
N LYS A 95 0.58 6.23 -1.99
CA LYS A 95 -0.36 5.47 -2.81
C LYS A 95 -1.42 4.75 -1.97
N ASN A 96 -1.00 4.08 -0.90
CA ASN A 96 -1.92 3.36 -0.01
C ASN A 96 -2.84 4.31 0.78
N GLU A 97 -2.38 5.53 1.09
CA GLU A 97 -3.21 6.58 1.72
C GLU A 97 -4.28 7.11 0.76
N GLU A 98 -3.95 7.32 -0.51
CA GLU A 98 -4.93 7.68 -1.54
C GLU A 98 -5.99 6.57 -1.72
N GLU A 99 -5.55 5.32 -1.79
CA GLU A 99 -6.46 4.16 -1.86
C GLU A 99 -7.34 4.04 -0.61
N GLU A 100 -6.81 4.30 0.59
CA GLU A 100 -7.59 4.28 1.84
C GLU A 100 -8.64 5.38 1.88
N ALA A 101 -8.29 6.59 1.45
CA ALA A 101 -9.21 7.73 1.42
C ALA A 101 -10.39 7.48 0.46
N LEU A 102 -10.12 6.93 -0.73
CA LEU A 102 -11.14 6.57 -1.70
C LEU A 102 -12.06 5.48 -1.14
N LEU A 103 -11.48 4.39 -0.61
CA LEU A 103 -12.24 3.28 -0.06
C LEU A 103 -13.05 3.68 1.18
N ALA A 104 -12.51 4.55 2.04
CA ALA A 104 -13.20 5.07 3.21
C ALA A 104 -14.41 5.94 2.84
N LYS A 105 -14.28 6.73 1.77
CA LYS A 105 -15.39 7.52 1.23
C LYS A 105 -16.50 6.62 0.68
N GLU A 106 -16.14 5.65 -0.16
CA GLU A 106 -17.10 4.66 -0.70
C GLU A 106 -17.80 3.90 0.42
N TYR A 107 -17.03 3.42 1.41
CA TYR A 107 -17.57 2.74 2.58
C TYR A 107 -18.56 3.61 3.37
N GLY A 108 -18.24 4.88 3.60
CA GLY A 108 -19.14 5.82 4.29
C GLY A 108 -20.44 6.08 3.52
N GLU A 109 -20.35 6.21 2.19
CA GLU A 109 -21.53 6.35 1.32
C GLU A 109 -22.41 5.09 1.34
N ASP A 110 -21.81 3.91 1.24
CA ASP A 110 -22.52 2.63 1.28
C ASP A 110 -23.16 2.37 2.65
N GLN A 111 -22.47 2.67 3.76
CA GLN A 111 -23.05 2.61 5.10
C GLN A 111 -24.25 3.55 5.25
N GLY A 112 -24.13 4.78 4.75
CA GLY A 112 -25.22 5.76 4.78
C GLY A 112 -26.43 5.30 3.97
N ARG A 113 -26.22 4.64 2.83
CA ARG A 113 -27.29 4.02 2.04
C ARG A 113 -27.92 2.84 2.77
N LEU A 114 -27.12 1.97 3.37
CA LEU A 114 -27.60 0.80 4.12
C LEU A 114 -28.50 1.22 5.29
N ALA A 115 -28.10 2.23 6.07
CA ALA A 115 -28.92 2.75 7.17
C ALA A 115 -30.27 3.35 6.69
N ARG A 116 -30.29 3.97 5.50
CA ARG A 116 -31.54 4.46 4.90
C ARG A 116 -32.47 3.32 4.48
N LEU A 117 -31.92 2.26 3.87
CA LEU A 117 -32.70 1.08 3.50
C LEU A 117 -33.23 0.38 4.74
N GLU A 118 -32.43 0.25 5.80
CA GLU A 118 -32.86 -0.34 7.08
C GLU A 118 -34.02 0.44 7.71
N SER A 119 -33.91 1.76 7.80
CA SER A 119 -34.99 2.61 8.31
C SER A 119 -36.25 2.53 7.43
N ARG A 120 -36.09 2.43 6.10
CA ARG A 120 -37.21 2.25 5.17
C ARG A 120 -37.90 0.89 5.37
N LEU A 121 -37.12 -0.19 5.57
CA LEU A 121 -37.65 -1.52 5.88
C LEU A 121 -38.38 -1.56 7.21
N GLU A 122 -37.87 -0.87 8.24
CA GLU A 122 -38.51 -0.79 9.55
C GLU A 122 -39.87 -0.08 9.46
N VAL A 123 -39.95 1.01 8.70
CA VAL A 123 -41.23 1.71 8.47
C VAL A 123 -42.21 0.82 7.70
N LEU A 124 -41.76 0.16 6.63
CA LEU A 124 -42.64 -0.71 5.83
C LEU A 124 -43.09 -1.95 6.62
N SER A 125 -42.22 -2.52 7.47
CA SER A 125 -42.56 -3.69 8.27
C SER A 125 -43.61 -3.37 9.33
N GLN A 126 -43.48 -2.22 10.01
CA GLN A 126 -44.48 -1.74 10.96
C GLN A 126 -45.85 -1.54 10.30
N LEU A 127 -45.90 -1.01 9.08
CA LEU A 127 -47.16 -0.84 8.34
C LEU A 127 -47.81 -2.16 7.93
N SER A 128 -47.03 -3.23 7.73
CA SER A 128 -47.53 -4.54 7.29
C SER A 128 -48.02 -5.46 8.42
N LEU A 129 -47.60 -5.23 9.67
CA LEU A 129 -47.86 -6.12 10.81
C LEU A 129 -49.25 -5.96 11.43
N ASP A 130 -49.96 -4.86 11.16
CA ASP A 130 -51.13 -4.44 11.93
C ASP A 130 -52.48 -5.11 11.54
N GLU A 131 -52.52 -6.09 10.62
CA GLU A 131 -53.80 -6.46 9.97
C GLU A 131 -54.06 -7.97 9.78
N MET A 132 -53.33 -8.86 10.44
CA MET A 132 -53.69 -10.29 10.39
C MET A 132 -54.97 -10.56 11.21
N GLU A 133 -56.03 -11.01 10.54
CA GLU A 133 -57.30 -11.37 11.19
C GLU A 133 -57.11 -12.55 12.16
N GLU A 134 -57.84 -12.54 13.29
CA GLU A 134 -57.70 -13.53 14.37
C GLU A 134 -57.85 -14.98 13.88
N GLY A 135 -58.78 -15.22 12.94
CA GLY A 135 -58.98 -16.54 12.34
C GLY A 135 -57.80 -17.01 11.49
N GLN A 136 -57.10 -16.10 10.81
CA GLN A 136 -55.91 -16.43 10.02
C GLN A 136 -54.75 -16.80 10.94
N ALA A 137 -54.55 -16.02 12.00
CA ALA A 137 -53.55 -16.28 13.04
C ALA A 137 -53.73 -17.67 13.66
N LEU A 138 -54.97 -18.00 14.03
CA LEU A 138 -55.30 -19.29 14.66
C LEU A 138 -55.02 -20.49 13.76
N LEU A 139 -55.26 -20.39 12.45
CA LEU A 139 -54.94 -21.45 11.50
C LEU A 139 -53.43 -21.58 11.25
N LEU A 140 -52.69 -20.48 11.19
CA LEU A 140 -51.23 -20.48 11.06
C LEU A 140 -50.56 -21.06 12.31
N GLU A 141 -51.06 -20.73 13.50
CA GLU A 141 -50.59 -21.36 14.74
C GLU A 141 -50.88 -22.87 14.78
N ALA A 142 -52.06 -23.29 14.31
CA ALA A 142 -52.41 -24.71 14.25
C ALA A 142 -51.51 -25.48 13.27
N LYS A 143 -51.07 -24.83 12.19
CA LYS A 143 -50.05 -25.34 11.27
C LYS A 143 -48.69 -25.48 11.96
N GLU A 144 -48.24 -24.45 12.69
CA GLU A 144 -46.96 -24.50 13.42
C GLU A 144 -46.94 -25.58 14.51
N LYS A 145 -48.07 -25.80 15.18
CA LYS A 145 -48.25 -26.87 16.17
C LYS A 145 -48.40 -28.26 15.56
N GLY A 146 -48.47 -28.38 14.23
CA GLY A 146 -48.66 -29.64 13.51
C GLY A 146 -50.06 -30.25 13.64
N GLU A 147 -51.05 -29.47 14.09
CA GLU A 147 -52.44 -29.92 14.21
C GLU A 147 -53.17 -29.93 12.86
N LEU A 148 -52.74 -29.06 11.94
CA LEU A 148 -53.25 -28.96 10.57
C LEU A 148 -52.09 -28.93 9.58
N GLU A 149 -52.21 -29.69 8.48
CA GLU A 149 -51.22 -29.72 7.40
C GLU A 149 -51.80 -29.18 6.08
N GLY A 150 -50.93 -28.71 5.20
CA GLY A 150 -51.30 -28.21 3.87
C GLY A 150 -51.82 -26.77 3.85
N ILE A 151 -51.59 -26.02 4.91
CA ILE A 151 -51.85 -24.56 4.97
C ILE A 151 -50.57 -23.84 4.52
N PHE A 152 -50.68 -22.92 3.56
CA PHE A 152 -49.58 -22.06 3.12
C PHE A 152 -49.62 -20.74 3.89
N GLU A 153 -49.57 -19.60 3.20
CA GLU A 153 -49.63 -18.24 3.73
C GLU A 153 -50.76 -17.47 3.03
N PRO A 154 -51.15 -16.28 3.55
CA PRO A 154 -52.04 -15.38 2.84
C PRO A 154 -51.50 -15.03 1.44
N LEU A 155 -52.39 -14.90 0.45
CA LEU A 155 -51.99 -14.71 -0.95
C LEU A 155 -51.10 -13.48 -1.15
N ILE A 156 -51.33 -12.40 -0.40
CA ILE A 156 -50.55 -11.16 -0.44
C ILE A 156 -49.04 -11.36 -0.19
N HIS A 157 -48.66 -12.40 0.55
CA HIS A 157 -47.26 -12.71 0.85
C HIS A 157 -46.63 -13.68 -0.16
N LEU A 158 -47.46 -14.28 -1.03
CA LEU A 158 -47.05 -15.29 -2.00
C LEU A 158 -46.92 -14.76 -3.43
N ILE A 159 -47.29 -13.49 -3.65
CA ILE A 159 -47.17 -12.82 -4.95
C ILE A 159 -46.41 -11.50 -4.79
N GLN A 160 -45.63 -11.15 -5.81
CA GLN A 160 -44.97 -9.85 -5.93
C GLN A 160 -45.47 -9.19 -7.20
N ALA A 161 -45.89 -7.93 -7.15
CA ALA A 161 -46.39 -7.22 -8.33
C ALA A 161 -45.44 -6.09 -8.72
N ASP A 162 -45.35 -5.82 -10.02
CA ASP A 162 -44.72 -4.60 -10.52
C ASP A 162 -45.36 -3.39 -9.84
N LEU A 163 -44.54 -2.49 -9.29
CA LEU A 163 -45.02 -1.34 -8.51
C LEU A 163 -45.99 -0.44 -9.28
N GLU A 164 -45.84 -0.36 -10.62
CA GLU A 164 -46.74 0.38 -11.50
C GLU A 164 -48.16 -0.22 -11.59
N TYR A 165 -48.29 -1.54 -11.39
CA TYR A 165 -49.53 -2.28 -11.54
C TYR A 165 -50.08 -2.81 -10.21
N ALA A 166 -49.34 -2.70 -9.11
CA ALA A 166 -49.73 -3.23 -7.80
C ALA A 166 -51.15 -2.80 -7.37
N GLN A 167 -51.55 -1.55 -7.62
CA GLN A 167 -52.92 -1.08 -7.35
C GLN A 167 -53.98 -1.76 -8.22
N ALA A 168 -53.67 -2.03 -9.48
CA ALA A 168 -54.56 -2.73 -10.39
C ALA A 168 -54.72 -4.20 -9.97
N ILE A 169 -53.62 -4.85 -9.59
CA ILE A 169 -53.63 -6.23 -9.09
C ILE A 169 -54.40 -6.34 -7.77
N GLU A 170 -54.19 -5.41 -6.84
CA GLU A 170 -54.95 -5.33 -5.60
C GLU A 170 -56.45 -5.10 -5.85
N ALA A 171 -56.81 -4.30 -6.85
CA ALA A 171 -58.21 -4.11 -7.24
C ALA A 171 -58.84 -5.35 -7.89
N CYS A 172 -58.07 -6.11 -8.68
CA CYS A 172 -58.51 -7.38 -9.26
C CYS A 172 -58.79 -8.44 -8.18
N LEU A 173 -57.87 -8.59 -7.22
CA LEU A 173 -57.95 -9.63 -6.20
C LEU A 173 -58.84 -9.21 -5.01
N ASP A 174 -58.92 -7.93 -4.68
CA ASP A 174 -59.74 -7.38 -3.60
C ASP A 174 -59.59 -8.19 -2.30
N ARG A 175 -60.66 -8.86 -1.83
CA ARG A 175 -60.62 -9.70 -0.62
C ARG A 175 -59.81 -10.99 -0.78
N PHE A 176 -59.66 -11.51 -2.00
CA PHE A 176 -58.87 -12.71 -2.27
C PHE A 176 -57.39 -12.51 -1.94
N LEU A 177 -56.90 -11.26 -1.97
CA LEU A 177 -55.52 -10.94 -1.61
C LEU A 177 -55.18 -11.35 -0.17
N TYR A 178 -56.13 -11.23 0.75
CA TYR A 178 -55.97 -11.59 2.16
C TYR A 178 -56.39 -13.03 2.47
N GLY A 179 -56.80 -13.79 1.45
CA GLY A 179 -57.22 -15.18 1.64
C GLY A 179 -56.03 -16.11 1.92
N LEU A 180 -56.23 -17.08 2.81
CA LEU A 180 -55.22 -18.06 3.18
C LEU A 180 -55.15 -19.16 2.12
N VAL A 181 -53.99 -19.33 1.49
CA VAL A 181 -53.78 -20.35 0.47
C VAL A 181 -53.64 -21.73 1.13
N VAL A 182 -54.36 -22.72 0.61
CA VAL A 182 -54.36 -24.10 1.11
C VAL A 182 -54.13 -25.09 -0.03
N LYS A 183 -53.56 -26.25 0.28
CA LYS A 183 -53.20 -27.28 -0.70
C LYS A 183 -54.38 -27.71 -1.56
N ASP A 184 -55.48 -28.12 -0.92
CA ASP A 184 -56.62 -28.71 -1.60
C ASP A 184 -57.94 -28.43 -0.86
N LEU A 185 -59.05 -28.89 -1.47
CA LEU A 185 -60.39 -28.77 -0.88
C LEU A 185 -60.56 -29.59 0.41
N LYS A 186 -59.75 -30.63 0.65
CA LYS A 186 -59.82 -31.43 1.88
C LYS A 186 -59.22 -30.63 3.04
N THR A 187 -58.05 -30.02 2.85
CA THR A 187 -57.43 -29.11 3.82
C THR A 187 -58.34 -27.93 4.11
N ALA A 188 -59.00 -27.34 3.11
CA ALA A 188 -59.96 -26.26 3.33
C ALA A 188 -61.10 -26.66 4.28
N ARG A 189 -61.63 -27.89 4.14
CA ARG A 189 -62.66 -28.43 5.04
C ARG A 189 -62.14 -28.64 6.46
N LEU A 190 -60.93 -29.16 6.61
CA LEU A 190 -60.29 -29.33 7.92
C LEU A 190 -60.08 -28.00 8.63
N CYS A 191 -59.63 -26.96 7.90
CA CYS A 191 -59.46 -25.61 8.44
C CYS A 191 -60.80 -25.02 8.91
N ARG A 192 -61.86 -25.16 8.11
CA ARG A 192 -63.22 -24.74 8.49
C ARG A 192 -63.68 -25.44 9.77
N ASP A 193 -63.54 -26.75 9.86
CA ASP A 193 -63.97 -27.53 11.03
C ASP A 193 -63.17 -27.13 12.28
N TYR A 194 -61.90 -26.78 12.10
CA TYR A 194 -61.05 -26.27 13.16
C TYR A 194 -61.50 -24.89 13.66
N LEU A 195 -61.73 -23.94 12.75
CA LEU A 195 -62.26 -22.60 13.08
C LEU A 195 -63.61 -22.69 13.81
N GLN A 196 -64.50 -23.57 13.35
CA GLN A 196 -65.82 -23.76 13.96
C GLN A 196 -65.72 -24.30 15.39
N LYS A 197 -64.80 -25.24 15.66
CA LYS A 197 -64.57 -25.76 17.02
C LYS A 197 -64.00 -24.70 17.97
N LYS A 198 -63.31 -23.70 17.43
CA LYS A 198 -62.67 -22.62 18.19
C LYS A 198 -63.51 -21.34 18.24
N GLU A 199 -64.71 -21.35 17.66
CA GLU A 199 -65.62 -20.19 17.60
C GLU A 199 -64.94 -18.93 17.03
N SER A 200 -64.01 -19.11 16.08
CA SER A 200 -63.24 -18.02 15.49
C SER A 200 -63.95 -17.43 14.27
N GLU A 201 -63.52 -16.24 13.85
CA GLU A 201 -64.05 -15.53 12.69
C GLU A 201 -63.83 -16.30 11.38
N GLY A 202 -64.64 -15.99 10.37
CA GLY A 202 -64.59 -16.65 9.08
C GLY A 202 -63.38 -16.22 8.27
N VAL A 203 -62.60 -17.18 7.78
CA VAL A 203 -61.42 -16.96 6.93
C VAL A 203 -61.72 -17.36 5.49
N LEU A 204 -61.27 -16.56 4.53
CA LEU A 204 -61.29 -16.91 3.12
C LEU A 204 -60.17 -17.92 2.82
N LEU A 205 -60.53 -19.13 2.37
CA LEU A 205 -59.58 -20.20 2.06
C LEU A 205 -59.47 -20.39 0.55
N LEU A 206 -58.23 -20.45 0.04
CA LEU A 206 -57.93 -20.49 -1.39
C LEU A 206 -57.24 -21.82 -1.76
N PRO A 207 -57.98 -22.85 -2.18
CA PRO A 207 -57.41 -24.13 -2.57
C PRO A 207 -56.69 -24.05 -3.93
N VAL A 208 -55.45 -24.54 -3.97
CA VAL A 208 -54.59 -24.49 -5.17
C VAL A 208 -55.07 -25.41 -6.31
N GLU A 209 -55.59 -26.60 -5.99
CA GLU A 209 -55.91 -27.64 -6.99
C GLU A 209 -57.07 -27.32 -7.97
N ILE A 210 -57.74 -26.17 -7.84
CA ILE A 210 -58.90 -25.83 -8.69
C ILE A 210 -58.45 -25.11 -9.95
N SER A 211 -58.13 -25.86 -11.00
CA SER A 211 -58.02 -25.32 -12.37
C SER A 211 -59.40 -25.33 -13.05
N MET A 212 -59.95 -24.15 -13.34
CA MET A 212 -61.13 -24.04 -14.21
C MET A 212 -60.68 -23.90 -15.67
N ALA A 213 -61.12 -24.81 -16.54
CA ALA A 213 -60.82 -24.76 -17.96
C ALA A 213 -61.62 -23.64 -18.64
N SER A 214 -60.95 -22.55 -19.01
CA SER A 214 -61.09 -21.82 -20.29
C SER A 214 -60.50 -20.42 -20.11
N ALA A 215 -59.27 -20.18 -20.59
CA ALA A 215 -58.75 -18.82 -20.67
C ALA A 215 -59.70 -17.97 -21.52
N SER A 216 -60.36 -17.00 -20.88
CA SER A 216 -61.12 -15.98 -21.62
C SER A 216 -60.12 -15.26 -22.53
N LYS A 217 -60.31 -15.33 -23.85
CA LYS A 217 -59.43 -14.64 -24.79
C LYS A 217 -59.53 -13.14 -24.54
N LEU A 218 -58.51 -12.57 -23.92
CA LEU A 218 -58.40 -11.14 -23.73
C LEU A 218 -58.38 -10.43 -25.10
N PRO A 219 -58.99 -9.24 -25.23
CA PRO A 219 -58.89 -8.45 -26.45
C PRO A 219 -57.44 -8.13 -26.81
N LYS A 220 -57.16 -7.96 -28.10
CA LYS A 220 -55.80 -7.64 -28.58
C LYS A 220 -55.30 -6.34 -27.96
N GLY A 221 -54.09 -6.37 -27.41
CA GLY A 221 -53.44 -5.21 -26.79
C GLY A 221 -53.88 -4.90 -25.35
N VAL A 222 -54.57 -5.85 -24.69
CA VAL A 222 -54.87 -5.82 -23.26
C VAL A 222 -53.91 -6.76 -22.54
N LEU A 223 -53.23 -6.27 -21.52
CA LEU A 223 -52.24 -7.02 -20.75
C LEU A 223 -52.94 -7.90 -19.70
N SER A 224 -52.49 -9.15 -19.52
CA SER A 224 -53.01 -10.02 -18.47
C SER A 224 -52.43 -9.61 -17.10
N PRO A 225 -53.21 -9.61 -16.02
CA PRO A 225 -52.70 -9.44 -14.66
C PRO A 225 -51.58 -10.44 -14.28
N LEU A 226 -51.59 -11.65 -14.83
CA LEU A 226 -50.56 -12.66 -14.60
C LEU A 226 -49.18 -12.27 -15.16
N GLU A 227 -49.12 -11.37 -16.13
CA GLU A 227 -47.87 -10.97 -16.79
C GLU A 227 -47.08 -9.92 -15.99
N VAL A 228 -47.69 -9.31 -14.97
CA VAL A 228 -47.10 -8.23 -14.15
C VAL A 228 -46.94 -8.63 -12.68
N ILE A 229 -47.01 -9.94 -12.40
CA ILE A 229 -46.79 -10.50 -11.08
C ILE A 229 -45.79 -11.66 -11.13
N GLU A 230 -44.94 -11.76 -10.12
CA GLU A 230 -44.07 -12.89 -9.85
C GLU A 230 -44.73 -13.77 -8.78
N PHE A 231 -44.73 -15.09 -9.00
CA PHE A 231 -45.31 -16.08 -8.09
C PHE A 231 -44.70 -17.47 -8.31
N GLU A 232 -44.83 -18.34 -7.32
CA GLU A 232 -44.36 -19.72 -7.40
C GLU A 232 -45.22 -20.59 -8.34
N PRO A 233 -44.64 -21.50 -9.15
CA PRO A 233 -45.38 -22.24 -10.18
C PRO A 233 -46.60 -23.01 -9.67
N PHE A 234 -46.60 -23.45 -8.41
CA PHE A 234 -47.73 -24.17 -7.84
C PHE A 234 -48.99 -23.28 -7.70
N LEU A 235 -48.85 -21.95 -7.66
CA LEU A 235 -49.97 -21.00 -7.55
C LEU A 235 -50.65 -20.69 -8.88
N GLU A 236 -50.03 -21.08 -10.00
CA GLU A 236 -50.53 -20.78 -11.35
C GLU A 236 -52.02 -21.16 -11.55
N PRO A 237 -52.50 -22.34 -11.11
CA PRO A 237 -53.91 -22.70 -11.29
C PRO A 237 -54.86 -21.78 -10.52
N LEU A 238 -54.50 -21.41 -9.29
CA LEU A 238 -55.28 -20.51 -8.45
C LEU A 238 -55.32 -19.10 -9.04
N LEU A 239 -54.16 -18.53 -9.40
CA LEU A 239 -54.06 -17.17 -9.93
C LEU A 239 -54.72 -17.06 -11.31
N SER A 240 -54.55 -18.06 -12.17
CA SER A 240 -55.25 -18.11 -13.48
C SER A 240 -56.76 -18.10 -13.35
N ASN A 241 -57.27 -18.69 -12.28
CA ASN A 241 -58.69 -18.69 -11.98
C ASN A 241 -59.15 -17.34 -11.39
N LEU A 242 -58.40 -16.77 -10.44
CA LEU A 242 -58.72 -15.48 -9.83
C LEU A 242 -58.69 -14.33 -10.84
N PHE A 243 -57.75 -14.34 -11.78
CA PHE A 243 -57.64 -13.35 -12.84
C PHE A 243 -58.44 -13.70 -14.11
N LEU A 244 -59.30 -14.71 -14.05
CA LEU A 244 -60.03 -15.15 -15.23
C LEU A 244 -60.90 -14.04 -15.79
N GLY A 245 -60.59 -13.63 -17.03
CA GLY A 245 -61.33 -12.57 -17.70
C GLY A 245 -61.00 -11.16 -17.23
N PHE A 246 -59.98 -10.96 -16.39
CA PHE A 246 -59.46 -9.62 -16.05
C PHE A 246 -58.39 -9.18 -17.05
N GLY A 247 -58.47 -7.92 -17.47
CA GLY A 247 -57.50 -7.30 -18.36
C GLY A 247 -57.09 -5.91 -17.88
N LEU A 248 -55.80 -5.60 -18.01
CA LEU A 248 -55.25 -4.30 -17.64
C LEU A 248 -55.35 -3.31 -18.81
N VAL A 249 -55.83 -2.11 -18.52
CA VAL A 249 -56.04 -1.03 -19.49
C VAL A 249 -55.45 0.29 -18.99
N ASP A 250 -55.13 1.21 -19.89
CA ASP A 250 -54.51 2.48 -19.53
C ASP A 250 -55.50 3.45 -18.88
N ASN A 251 -56.75 3.47 -19.36
CA ASN A 251 -57.80 4.38 -18.90
C ASN A 251 -59.20 3.75 -19.01
N LEU A 252 -60.18 4.39 -18.37
CA LEU A 252 -61.57 3.93 -18.37
C LEU A 252 -62.24 4.04 -19.74
N ASP A 253 -61.89 5.05 -20.56
CA ASP A 253 -62.47 5.20 -21.90
C ASP A 253 -62.20 3.94 -22.76
N ARG A 254 -60.95 3.47 -22.73
CA ARG A 254 -60.56 2.21 -23.39
C ARG A 254 -61.27 1.00 -22.78
N ALA A 255 -61.53 1.00 -21.48
CA ALA A 255 -62.29 -0.05 -20.81
C ALA A 255 -63.73 -0.13 -21.36
N TYR A 256 -64.39 1.02 -21.54
CA TYR A 256 -65.76 1.10 -22.07
C TYR A 256 -65.85 0.65 -23.53
N ASP A 257 -64.89 1.05 -24.37
CA ASP A 257 -64.84 0.61 -25.77
C ASP A 257 -64.75 -0.92 -25.87
N LEU A 258 -63.89 -1.51 -25.04
CA LEU A 258 -63.64 -2.96 -25.02
C LEU A 258 -64.78 -3.75 -24.38
N LEU A 259 -65.51 -3.17 -23.42
CA LEU A 259 -66.67 -3.81 -22.77
C LEU A 259 -67.77 -4.18 -23.78
N SER A 260 -67.92 -3.39 -24.85
CA SER A 260 -68.88 -3.71 -25.93
C SER A 260 -68.46 -4.92 -26.78
N GLN A 261 -67.17 -5.28 -26.75
CA GLN A 261 -66.55 -6.28 -27.64
C GLN A 261 -66.18 -7.58 -26.90
N SER A 262 -66.15 -7.59 -25.57
CA SER A 262 -65.83 -8.76 -24.76
C SER A 262 -66.62 -8.81 -23.45
N LYS A 263 -66.67 -9.99 -22.84
CA LYS A 263 -67.25 -10.19 -21.50
C LYS A 263 -66.19 -10.12 -20.40
N CYS A 264 -65.13 -9.33 -20.62
CA CYS A 264 -64.01 -9.21 -19.69
C CYS A 264 -64.24 -8.11 -18.66
N HIS A 265 -63.56 -8.23 -17.53
CA HIS A 265 -63.37 -7.19 -16.53
C HIS A 265 -62.13 -6.38 -16.90
N PHE A 266 -62.17 -5.07 -16.74
CA PHE A 266 -61.06 -4.20 -17.09
C PHE A 266 -60.64 -3.36 -15.90
N VAL A 267 -59.32 -3.30 -15.66
CA VAL A 267 -58.75 -2.55 -14.52
C VAL A 267 -57.73 -1.55 -15.02
N THR A 268 -57.88 -0.30 -14.58
CA THR A 268 -56.89 0.74 -14.86
C THR A 268 -55.69 0.61 -13.91
N ARG A 269 -54.55 1.20 -14.28
CA ARG A 269 -53.36 1.24 -13.39
C ARG A 269 -53.64 1.83 -12.00
N ARG A 270 -54.68 2.67 -11.88
CA ARG A 270 -55.12 3.31 -10.63
C ARG A 270 -56.03 2.42 -9.77
N GLY A 271 -56.35 1.22 -10.22
CA GLY A 271 -57.26 0.29 -9.55
C GLY A 271 -58.75 0.56 -9.79
N GLU A 272 -59.12 1.39 -10.77
CA GLU A 272 -60.52 1.51 -11.17
C GLU A 272 -60.93 0.26 -11.94
N LEU A 273 -61.99 -0.40 -11.50
CA LEU A 273 -62.41 -1.71 -12.02
C LEU A 273 -63.79 -1.61 -12.66
N LEU A 274 -63.85 -1.88 -13.97
CA LEU A 274 -65.07 -2.01 -14.75
C LEU A 274 -65.39 -3.50 -14.91
N TYR A 275 -66.46 -3.96 -14.29
CA TYR A 275 -66.90 -5.34 -14.41
C TYR A 275 -67.57 -5.57 -15.77
N SER A 276 -67.53 -6.82 -16.26
CA SER A 276 -68.22 -7.27 -17.48
C SER A 276 -69.74 -7.02 -17.46
N SER A 277 -70.33 -6.84 -16.27
CA SER A 277 -71.73 -6.45 -16.05
C SER A 277 -72.00 -4.95 -16.25
N GLY A 278 -70.98 -4.14 -16.52
CA GLY A 278 -71.08 -2.68 -16.62
C GLY A 278 -71.05 -1.94 -15.28
N ILE A 279 -70.84 -2.65 -14.17
CA ILE A 279 -70.65 -2.05 -12.84
C ILE A 279 -69.25 -1.45 -12.78
N LEU A 280 -69.13 -0.20 -12.34
CA LEU A 280 -67.86 0.48 -12.12
C LEU A 280 -67.55 0.60 -10.62
N LYS A 281 -66.42 0.04 -10.19
CA LYS A 281 -65.80 0.34 -8.90
C LYS A 281 -64.85 1.51 -9.11
N ALA A 282 -65.33 2.71 -8.82
CA ALA A 282 -64.51 3.92 -8.81
C ALA A 282 -63.67 3.99 -7.53
N VAL A 283 -62.47 4.54 -7.63
CA VAL A 283 -61.57 4.73 -6.49
C VAL A 283 -61.54 6.21 -6.12
N SER A 284 -61.90 6.54 -4.87
CA SER A 284 -61.85 7.91 -4.37
C SER A 284 -60.44 8.23 -3.83
N GLY A 285 -59.66 8.99 -4.58
CA GLY A 285 -58.43 9.58 -4.09
C GLY A 285 -57.51 10.06 -5.21
N LYS A 286 -56.77 11.15 -4.98
CA LYS A 286 -55.53 11.41 -5.72
C LYS A 286 -54.65 10.19 -5.52
N GLY A 287 -54.38 9.43 -6.59
CA GLY A 287 -53.73 8.13 -6.57
C GLY A 287 -52.41 8.12 -5.81
N ASP A 288 -52.48 7.85 -4.51
CA ASP A 288 -51.30 7.69 -3.68
C ASP A 288 -51.01 6.19 -3.61
N HIS A 289 -50.03 5.75 -4.40
CA HIS A 289 -49.45 4.39 -4.36
C HIS A 289 -49.12 3.94 -2.93
N LYS A 290 -48.89 4.89 -2.01
CA LYS A 290 -48.66 4.70 -0.58
C LYS A 290 -49.75 3.94 0.18
N LYS A 291 -50.97 3.77 -0.37
CA LYS A 291 -52.05 3.00 0.26
C LYS A 291 -52.17 1.55 -0.22
N SER A 292 -51.48 1.18 -1.31
CA SER A 292 -51.53 -0.19 -1.80
C SER A 292 -50.65 -1.08 -0.95
N LYS A 293 -51.23 -2.09 -0.30
CA LYS A 293 -50.47 -2.99 0.58
C LYS A 293 -49.60 -3.94 -0.21
N LEU A 294 -50.10 -4.39 -1.36
CA LEU A 294 -49.31 -5.19 -2.28
C LEU A 294 -48.09 -4.42 -2.80
N ALA A 295 -48.23 -3.11 -3.06
CA ALA A 295 -47.10 -2.25 -3.43
C ALA A 295 -46.08 -2.14 -2.28
N GLN A 296 -46.54 -1.96 -1.03
CA GLN A 296 -45.64 -1.88 0.15
C GLN A 296 -44.88 -3.18 0.39
N ILE A 297 -45.53 -4.34 0.25
CA ILE A 297 -44.90 -5.66 0.40
C ILE A 297 -43.92 -5.92 -0.73
N SER A 298 -44.29 -5.61 -1.98
CA SER A 298 -43.39 -5.74 -3.14
C SER A 298 -42.17 -4.83 -3.01
N GLU A 299 -42.36 -3.57 -2.60
CA GLU A 299 -41.28 -2.63 -2.32
C GLU A 299 -40.37 -3.16 -1.18
N MET A 300 -40.94 -3.74 -0.13
CA MET A 300 -40.18 -4.33 0.97
C MET A 300 -39.29 -5.49 0.50
N VAL A 301 -39.78 -6.35 -0.39
CA VAL A 301 -38.99 -7.47 -0.95
C VAL A 301 -37.82 -6.95 -1.79
N GLU A 302 -38.06 -5.96 -2.64
CA GLU A 302 -37.00 -5.31 -3.44
C GLU A 302 -35.94 -4.66 -2.54
N ILE A 303 -36.37 -3.87 -1.57
CA ILE A 303 -35.45 -3.20 -0.64
C ILE A 303 -34.67 -4.22 0.20
N LYS A 304 -35.29 -5.34 0.61
CA LYS A 304 -34.58 -6.43 1.33
C LYS A 304 -33.46 -7.02 0.47
N ARG A 305 -33.74 -7.32 -0.80
CA ARG A 305 -32.72 -7.83 -1.74
C ARG A 305 -31.57 -6.82 -1.93
N GLU A 306 -31.91 -5.54 -2.07
CA GLU A 306 -30.90 -4.46 -2.17
C GLU A 306 -30.08 -4.32 -0.89
N TYR A 307 -30.73 -4.38 0.28
CA TYR A 307 -30.10 -4.30 1.59
C TYR A 307 -29.11 -5.45 1.80
N GLU A 308 -29.47 -6.68 1.49
CA GLU A 308 -28.59 -7.85 1.61
C GLU A 308 -27.36 -7.71 0.69
N GLY A 309 -27.57 -7.34 -0.57
CA GLY A 309 -26.48 -7.12 -1.52
C GLY A 309 -25.56 -5.97 -1.12
N LEU A 310 -26.09 -4.89 -0.55
CA LEU A 310 -25.32 -3.76 -0.06
C LEU A 310 -24.58 -4.11 1.25
N LYS A 311 -25.21 -4.87 2.15
CA LYS A 311 -24.60 -5.34 3.40
C LYS A 311 -23.36 -6.17 3.14
N GLU A 312 -23.42 -7.10 2.19
CA GLU A 312 -22.23 -7.87 1.80
C GLU A 312 -21.11 -6.98 1.25
N LYS A 313 -21.44 -5.94 0.47
CA LYS A 313 -20.45 -4.99 -0.06
C LYS A 313 -19.80 -4.19 1.07
N VAL A 314 -20.61 -3.69 2.02
CA VAL A 314 -20.12 -2.96 3.21
C VAL A 314 -19.18 -3.83 4.02
N GLU A 315 -19.53 -5.09 4.32
CA GLU A 315 -18.67 -6.02 5.06
C GLU A 315 -17.36 -6.32 4.33
N LYS A 316 -17.40 -6.47 2.99
CA LYS A 316 -16.20 -6.66 2.17
C LYS A 316 -15.29 -5.43 2.19
N ASN A 317 -15.88 -4.24 2.06
CA ASN A 317 -15.14 -2.98 2.08
C ASN A 317 -14.56 -2.68 3.47
N GLU A 318 -15.28 -2.99 4.55
CA GLU A 318 -14.77 -2.87 5.92
C GLU A 318 -13.52 -3.71 6.14
N LYS A 319 -13.54 -4.98 5.69
CA LYS A 319 -12.38 -5.89 5.80
C LYS A 319 -11.18 -5.39 4.98
N LYS A 320 -11.41 -4.89 3.77
CA LYS A 320 -10.35 -4.31 2.93
C LYS A 320 -9.74 -3.08 3.60
N LEU A 321 -10.57 -2.20 4.13
CA LEU A 321 -10.16 -0.96 4.78
C LEU A 321 -9.36 -1.23 6.06
N LYS A 322 -9.78 -2.20 6.88
CA LYS A 322 -8.99 -2.68 8.04
C LYS A 322 -7.61 -3.18 7.63
N ARG A 323 -7.52 -4.05 6.62
CA ARG A 323 -6.22 -4.57 6.11
C ARG A 323 -5.32 -3.46 5.58
N LEU A 324 -5.89 -2.51 4.84
CA LEU A 324 -5.13 -1.40 4.27
C LEU A 324 -4.59 -0.47 5.37
N ARG A 325 -5.37 -0.21 6.43
CA ARG A 325 -4.90 0.53 7.61
C ARG A 325 -3.80 -0.19 8.37
N GLU A 326 -3.89 -1.51 8.50
CA GLU A 326 -2.83 -2.34 9.12
C GLU A 326 -1.54 -2.28 8.29
N LEU A 327 -1.63 -2.42 6.96
CA LEU A 327 -0.51 -2.27 6.04
C LEU A 327 0.13 -0.87 6.14
N LEU A 328 -0.67 0.19 6.12
CA LEU A 328 -0.18 1.56 6.30
C LEU A 328 0.55 1.75 7.63
N HIS A 329 0.03 1.15 8.71
CA HIS A 329 0.69 1.20 10.01
C HIS A 329 2.05 0.50 9.98
N GLN A 330 2.13 -0.69 9.37
CA GLN A 330 3.38 -1.44 9.19
C GLN A 330 4.39 -0.65 8.35
N HIS A 331 3.98 -0.11 7.20
CA HIS A 331 4.86 0.69 6.35
C HIS A 331 5.36 1.96 7.03
N ARG A 332 4.50 2.65 7.80
CA ARG A 332 4.91 3.84 8.58
C ARG A 332 5.90 3.49 9.69
N SER A 333 5.70 2.36 10.36
CA SER A 333 6.66 1.85 11.37
C SER A 333 8.00 1.53 10.71
N HIS A 334 7.98 0.82 9.58
CA HIS A 334 9.17 0.48 8.82
C HIS A 334 9.92 1.73 8.35
N LEU A 335 9.19 2.71 7.80
CA LEU A 335 9.77 4.02 7.42
C LEU A 335 10.44 4.72 8.60
N GLN A 336 9.85 4.67 9.80
CA GLN A 336 10.45 5.27 10.99
C GLN A 336 11.75 4.57 11.40
N GLU A 337 11.80 3.24 11.28
CA GLU A 337 12.99 2.43 11.53
C GLU A 337 14.08 2.72 10.50
N THR A 338 13.76 2.69 9.20
CA THR A 338 14.69 3.05 8.12
C THR A 338 15.24 4.47 8.30
N LYS A 339 14.41 5.45 8.67
CA LYS A 339 14.87 6.83 8.95
C LYS A 339 15.85 6.90 10.11
N ARG A 340 15.66 6.07 11.15
CA ARG A 340 16.58 5.98 12.27
C ARG A 340 17.91 5.37 11.81
N GLU A 341 17.87 4.28 11.05
CA GLU A 341 19.07 3.65 10.48
C GLU A 341 19.84 4.61 9.58
N ILE A 342 19.15 5.36 8.71
CA ILE A 342 19.74 6.43 7.88
C ILE A 342 20.46 7.45 8.76
N SER A 343 19.84 7.92 9.84
CA SER A 343 20.48 8.89 10.74
C SER A 343 21.70 8.31 11.45
N GLU A 344 21.66 7.04 11.85
CA GLU A 344 22.76 6.34 12.49
C GLU A 344 23.94 6.17 11.51
N ARG A 345 23.67 5.71 10.28
CA ARG A 345 24.67 5.59 9.20
C ARG A 345 25.21 6.93 8.74
N GLN A 346 24.39 7.99 8.71
CA GLN A 346 24.86 9.33 8.39
C GLN A 346 25.88 9.84 9.42
N MET A 347 25.62 9.60 10.72
CA MET A 347 26.59 9.95 11.77
C MET A 347 27.87 9.13 11.67
N GLU A 348 27.75 7.85 11.32
CA GLU A 348 28.89 6.96 11.07
C GLU A 348 29.74 7.46 9.89
N LEU A 349 29.11 7.81 8.77
CA LEU A 349 29.78 8.39 7.60
C LEU A 349 30.55 9.66 7.93
N VAL A 350 29.94 10.58 8.69
CA VAL A 350 30.62 11.82 9.11
C VAL A 350 31.87 11.51 9.95
N ARG A 351 31.77 10.54 10.87
CA ARG A 351 32.92 10.11 11.70
C ARG A 351 34.01 9.45 10.87
N LEU A 352 33.66 8.50 10.02
CA LEU A 352 34.60 7.79 9.14
C LEU A 352 35.28 8.76 8.17
N ARG A 353 34.53 9.68 7.55
CA ARG A 353 35.08 10.68 6.63
C ARG A 353 36.05 11.61 7.34
N SER A 354 35.75 12.04 8.57
CA SER A 354 36.68 12.82 9.39
C SER A 354 37.94 12.03 9.75
N ALA A 355 37.81 10.75 10.12
CA ALA A 355 38.95 9.90 10.45
C ALA A 355 39.83 9.63 9.22
N TYR A 356 39.21 9.39 8.06
CA TYR A 356 39.91 9.24 6.77
C TYR A 356 40.68 10.50 6.42
N GLN A 357 40.09 11.68 6.59
CA GLN A 357 40.76 12.95 6.30
C GLN A 357 41.97 13.21 7.21
N GLN A 358 41.88 12.86 8.50
CA GLN A 358 43.04 12.93 9.41
C GLN A 358 44.17 11.98 8.99
N ILE A 359 43.84 10.81 8.42
CA ILE A 359 44.86 9.89 7.92
C ILE A 359 45.50 10.46 6.66
N LEU A 360 44.72 11.06 5.74
CA LEU A 360 45.27 11.73 4.57
C LEU A 360 46.25 12.84 4.93
N GLU A 361 45.90 13.68 5.91
CA GLU A 361 46.81 14.72 6.43
C GLU A 361 48.11 14.11 7.00
N LYS A 362 48.00 13.04 7.80
CA LYS A 362 49.19 12.35 8.33
C LYS A 362 50.06 11.71 7.24
N VAL A 363 49.46 11.17 6.18
CA VAL A 363 50.21 10.63 5.04
C VAL A 363 50.97 11.76 4.34
N ASP A 364 50.33 12.91 4.11
CA ASP A 364 50.96 14.07 3.46
C ASP A 364 52.09 14.64 4.33
N ASP A 365 51.86 14.82 5.63
CA ASP A 365 52.88 15.26 6.59
C ASP A 365 54.09 14.30 6.61
N GLN A 366 53.83 12.99 6.64
CA GLN A 366 54.87 11.98 6.66
C GLN A 366 55.69 11.98 5.37
N LYS A 367 55.03 12.20 4.23
CA LYS A 367 55.68 12.33 2.93
C LYS A 367 56.54 13.59 2.86
N ASN A 368 56.05 14.73 3.34
CA ASN A 368 56.82 15.97 3.44
C ASN A 368 58.07 15.80 4.33
N ILE A 369 57.96 15.06 5.44
CA ILE A 369 59.11 14.71 6.29
C ILE A 369 60.12 13.86 5.52
N GLN A 370 59.66 12.83 4.80
CA GLN A 370 60.55 11.99 3.99
C GLN A 370 61.27 12.80 2.92
N ASP A 371 60.54 13.63 2.16
CA ASP A 371 61.11 14.49 1.10
C ASP A 371 62.17 15.44 1.70
N SER A 372 61.94 15.96 2.91
CA SER A 372 62.94 16.81 3.59
C SER A 372 64.22 16.05 3.95
N TYR A 373 64.12 14.80 4.43
CA TYR A 373 65.29 13.98 4.71
C TYR A 373 66.01 13.55 3.45
N GLU A 374 65.30 13.28 2.35
CA GLU A 374 65.91 12.96 1.06
C GLU A 374 66.72 14.15 0.51
N VAL A 375 66.21 15.38 0.63
CA VAL A 375 66.97 16.60 0.27
C VAL A 375 68.20 16.78 1.15
N GLU A 376 68.08 16.67 2.48
CA GLU A 376 69.23 16.76 3.40
C GLU A 376 70.30 15.69 3.09
N TRP A 377 69.86 14.48 2.71
CA TRP A 377 70.75 13.39 2.34
C TRP A 377 71.48 13.67 1.02
N GLU A 378 70.79 14.23 0.02
CA GLU A 378 71.42 14.63 -1.25
C GLU A 378 72.48 15.72 -1.04
N GLU A 379 72.20 16.73 -0.19
CA GLU A 379 73.17 17.76 0.18
C GLU A 379 74.39 17.15 0.89
N ALA A 380 74.17 16.30 1.89
CA ALA A 380 75.24 15.61 2.59
C ALA A 380 76.07 14.72 1.65
N GLN A 381 75.43 14.07 0.67
CA GLN A 381 76.13 13.27 -0.34
C GLN A 381 77.02 14.14 -1.24
N GLN A 382 76.55 15.33 -1.65
CA GLN A 382 77.37 16.27 -2.41
C GLN A 382 78.58 16.76 -1.61
N ASP A 383 78.38 17.05 -0.33
CA ASP A 383 79.46 17.48 0.58
C ASP A 383 80.51 16.37 0.80
N VAL A 384 80.09 15.11 0.96
CA VAL A 384 81.00 13.97 1.03
C VAL A 384 81.83 13.87 -0.27
N LEU A 385 81.18 13.92 -1.44
CA LEU A 385 81.88 13.87 -2.73
C LEU A 385 82.86 15.02 -2.92
N ALA A 386 82.52 16.22 -2.45
CA ALA A 386 83.41 17.39 -2.50
C ALA A 386 84.61 17.24 -1.55
N ALA A 387 84.39 16.72 -0.34
CA ALA A 387 85.43 16.43 0.63
C ALA A 387 86.40 15.33 0.13
N GLU A 388 85.88 14.25 -0.46
CA GLU A 388 86.68 13.19 -1.07
C GLU A 388 87.58 13.73 -2.20
N LYS A 389 87.04 14.58 -3.08
CA LYS A 389 87.83 15.22 -4.15
C LYS A 389 88.96 16.08 -3.58
N LYS A 390 88.68 16.93 -2.59
CA LYS A 390 89.69 17.76 -1.92
C LYS A 390 90.75 16.93 -1.19
N ILE A 391 90.36 15.84 -0.54
CA ILE A 391 91.30 14.91 0.09
C ILE A 391 92.24 14.30 -0.97
N LYS A 392 91.71 13.83 -2.11
CA LYS A 392 92.53 13.30 -3.21
C LYS A 392 93.48 14.34 -3.79
N GLU A 393 93.02 15.58 -3.98
CA GLU A 393 93.86 16.70 -4.44
C GLU A 393 95.01 16.98 -3.45
N LEU A 394 94.72 17.09 -2.15
CA LEU A 394 95.74 17.35 -1.13
C LEU A 394 96.71 16.17 -0.96
N GLU A 395 96.24 14.93 -1.08
CA GLU A 395 97.11 13.73 -1.08
C GLU A 395 98.06 13.76 -2.28
N SER A 396 97.59 14.11 -3.47
CA SER A 396 98.45 14.26 -4.66
C SER A 396 99.48 15.39 -4.53
N GLN A 397 99.10 16.50 -3.88
CA GLN A 397 100.02 17.61 -3.58
C GLN A 397 101.08 17.18 -2.56
N LEU A 398 100.71 16.40 -1.54
CA LEU A 398 101.63 15.84 -0.56
C LEU A 398 102.64 14.89 -1.22
N GLU A 399 102.18 13.99 -2.10
CA GLU A 399 103.08 13.11 -2.88
C GLU A 399 104.04 13.89 -3.79
N SER A 400 103.58 14.99 -4.39
CA SER A 400 104.44 15.84 -5.23
C SER A 400 105.52 16.56 -4.42
N LEU A 401 105.18 17.05 -3.22
CA LEU A 401 106.11 17.69 -2.29
C LEU A 401 107.09 16.70 -1.67
N GLU A 402 106.69 15.44 -1.48
CA GLU A 402 107.59 14.36 -1.06
C GLU A 402 108.64 14.04 -2.13
N LYS A 403 108.25 14.02 -3.41
CA LYS A 403 109.17 13.84 -4.55
C LYS A 403 110.09 15.04 -4.80
N GLU A 404 109.69 16.25 -4.40
CA GLU A 404 110.53 17.44 -4.45
C GLU A 404 111.54 17.51 -3.29
N GLY A 405 111.19 16.99 -2.11
CA GLY A 405 112.08 16.94 -0.94
C GLY A 405 113.14 15.84 -0.97
N GLU A 406 112.98 14.80 -1.80
CA GLU A 406 113.96 13.73 -2.02
C GLU A 406 115.06 14.07 -3.06
N LYS A 407 114.94 15.17 -3.79
CA LYS A 407 115.93 15.68 -4.76
C LYS A 407 116.86 16.72 -4.12
#